data_AF-A0AA96PHB6-F1
#
_entry.id   AF-A0AA96PHB6-F1
#
_cell.length_a   1.000
_cell.length_b   1.000
_cell.length_c   1.000
_cell.angle_alpha   90.00
_cell.angle_beta   90.00
_cell.angle_gamma   90.00
#
_symmetry.space_group_name_H-M   'P 1'
#
loop_
_entity.id
_entity.type
_entity.pdbx_description
1 polymer ?
#
loop_
_entity_poly.entity_id
_entity_poly.type
_entity_poly.pdbx_seq_one_letter_code
_entity_poly.pdbx_strand_id
1 'polypeptide(L)'
;MVTRTAILCAFIAVGGITAASAECEIGDAKLEEAVQQNPRFRGPTNSQYVRDLRNLRDAALTLRSYGRHEDCERLLANIRELIAGPPMGLLGDNDEEEADKQNAASEPKVKRGAATGTRNKKDAKPLLRIDELAPGLRTDEMIGSEVRSSDDKIVGEVRNIVFGTKDGRDYAVVASGGFFTTGKDSIVVPVRSLMISQDRGSFYLSITKEAMKAVPLMPDPDYNWLSDLTWRTRNDALFQKP
;
A
#
# COMPACT_ATOMS: atom_id res chain seq x y z
N MET A 1 15.31 -29.32 84.03
CA MET A 1 14.11 -29.77 83.28
C MET A 1 13.61 -28.57 82.48
N VAL A 2 13.87 -28.56 81.17
CA VAL A 2 13.48 -27.44 80.28
C VAL A 2 12.30 -27.90 79.43
N THR A 3 11.15 -27.26 79.62
CA THR A 3 9.92 -27.42 78.85
C THR A 3 10.07 -26.73 77.48
N ARG A 4 9.90 -27.50 76.39
CA ARG A 4 9.84 -26.99 75.02
C ARG A 4 8.39 -26.66 74.65
N THR A 5 8.07 -25.37 74.55
CA THR A 5 6.88 -24.86 73.86
C THR A 5 7.21 -24.68 72.37
N ALA A 6 6.47 -25.37 71.50
CA ALA A 6 6.57 -25.20 70.06
C ALA A 6 5.56 -24.14 69.61
N ILE A 7 6.05 -23.03 69.03
CA ILE A 7 5.23 -22.02 68.35
C ILE A 7 5.26 -22.36 66.86
N LEU A 8 4.10 -22.70 66.31
CA LEU A 8 3.90 -22.98 64.89
C LEU A 8 3.58 -21.65 64.17
N CYS A 9 4.56 -21.07 63.48
CA CYS A 9 4.34 -19.92 62.59
C CYS A 9 3.87 -20.42 61.23
N ALA A 10 2.59 -20.22 60.90
CA ALA A 10 2.06 -20.44 59.57
C ALA A 10 2.46 -19.26 58.66
N PHE A 11 3.42 -19.49 57.76
CA PHE A 11 3.73 -18.58 56.66
C PHE A 11 2.66 -18.73 55.57
N ILE A 12 1.77 -17.73 55.45
CA ILE A 12 0.87 -17.60 54.32
C ILE A 12 1.68 -16.99 53.16
N ALA A 13 2.07 -17.83 52.21
CA ALA A 13 2.65 -17.38 50.95
C ALA A 13 1.53 -16.78 50.08
N VAL A 14 1.44 -15.45 50.03
CA VAL A 14 0.65 -14.74 49.01
C VAL A 14 1.44 -14.83 47.71
N GLY A 15 1.24 -15.92 46.97
CA GLY A 15 1.70 -16.05 45.59
C GLY A 15 0.86 -15.16 44.70
N GLY A 16 1.32 -13.93 44.45
CA GLY A 16 0.77 -13.09 43.39
C GLY A 16 1.06 -13.76 42.04
N ILE A 17 0.01 -14.16 41.33
CA ILE A 17 0.11 -14.58 39.93
C ILE A 17 0.40 -13.30 39.15
N THR A 18 1.67 -13.00 38.91
CA THR A 18 2.03 -12.06 37.85
C THR A 18 1.64 -12.73 36.54
N ALA A 19 0.53 -12.31 35.95
CA ALA A 19 0.28 -12.58 34.54
C ALA A 19 1.48 -12.01 33.78
N ALA A 20 2.33 -12.88 33.27
CA ALA A 20 3.35 -12.49 32.32
C ALA A 20 2.60 -11.80 31.18
N SER A 21 2.88 -10.51 30.95
CA SER A 21 2.49 -9.85 29.72
C SER A 21 3.07 -10.69 28.59
N ALA A 22 2.23 -11.38 27.84
CA ALA A 22 2.60 -11.89 26.53
C ALA A 22 2.82 -10.66 25.64
N GLU A 23 4.01 -10.09 25.76
CA GLU A 23 4.47 -9.02 24.88
C GLU A 23 4.60 -9.62 23.49
N CYS A 24 3.84 -9.06 22.55
CA CYS A 24 3.87 -9.46 21.14
C CYS A 24 5.31 -9.47 20.60
N GLU A 25 5.93 -10.65 20.59
CA GLU A 25 7.28 -10.86 20.11
C GLU A 25 7.18 -11.14 18.60
N ILE A 26 7.68 -10.19 17.81
CA ILE A 26 7.52 -10.19 16.34
C ILE A 26 8.17 -11.41 15.70
N GLY A 27 9.21 -11.96 16.33
CA GLY A 27 9.87 -13.19 15.92
C GLY A 27 8.94 -14.40 15.94
N ASP A 28 7.87 -14.36 16.74
CA ASP A 28 7.03 -15.53 17.00
C ASP A 28 6.12 -15.90 15.83
N ALA A 29 5.93 -15.03 14.85
CA ALA A 29 5.21 -15.40 13.63
C ALA A 29 6.01 -16.39 12.76
N LYS A 30 7.33 -16.53 12.97
CA LYS A 30 8.22 -17.41 12.18
C LYS A 30 8.09 -17.27 10.67
N LEU A 31 7.62 -16.11 10.19
CA LEU A 31 7.31 -15.89 8.78
C LEU A 31 8.56 -16.00 7.89
N GLU A 32 9.64 -15.29 8.25
CA GLU A 32 10.86 -15.33 7.43
C GLU A 32 11.56 -16.70 7.49
N GLU A 33 11.48 -17.39 8.62
CA GLU A 33 11.95 -18.77 8.75
C GLU A 33 11.14 -19.71 7.85
N ALA A 34 9.81 -19.59 7.85
CA ALA A 34 8.94 -20.39 6.98
C ALA A 34 9.19 -20.12 5.49
N VAL A 35 9.37 -18.85 5.11
CA VAL A 35 9.73 -18.46 3.73
C VAL A 35 11.09 -19.05 3.33
N GLN A 36 12.06 -19.02 4.25
CA GLN A 36 13.38 -19.56 4.00
C GLN A 36 13.37 -21.08 3.92
N GLN A 37 12.66 -21.79 4.79
CA GLN A 37 12.71 -23.26 4.89
C GLN A 37 11.79 -23.95 3.90
N ASN A 38 10.66 -23.34 3.52
CA ASN A 38 9.66 -23.98 2.67
C ASN A 38 9.76 -23.51 1.20
N PRO A 39 10.13 -24.40 0.24
CA PRO A 39 10.23 -24.07 -1.18
C PRO A 39 8.95 -23.50 -1.80
N ARG A 40 7.78 -23.83 -1.22
CA ARG A 40 6.48 -23.29 -1.61
C ARG A 40 6.46 -21.77 -1.70
N PHE A 41 7.14 -21.07 -0.80
CA PHE A 41 7.12 -19.61 -0.74
C PHE A 41 8.16 -18.93 -1.65
N ARG A 42 9.04 -19.71 -2.29
CA ARG A 42 10.18 -19.17 -3.07
C ARG A 42 9.88 -19.03 -4.57
N GLY A 43 8.72 -19.48 -5.04
CA GLY A 43 8.32 -19.41 -6.45
C GLY A 43 7.57 -18.12 -6.82
N PRO A 44 7.58 -17.70 -8.11
CA PRO A 44 6.92 -16.47 -8.57
C PRO A 44 5.41 -16.48 -8.30
N THR A 45 4.77 -17.65 -8.38
CA THR A 45 3.34 -17.88 -8.12
C THR A 45 2.90 -17.47 -6.71
N ASN A 46 3.79 -17.60 -5.72
CA ASN A 46 3.48 -17.28 -4.32
C ASN A 46 4.16 -15.98 -3.85
N SER A 47 4.82 -15.25 -4.76
CA SER A 47 5.53 -14.01 -4.41
C SER A 47 4.58 -12.94 -3.87
N GLN A 48 3.36 -12.87 -4.41
CA GLN A 48 2.33 -11.96 -3.92
C GLN A 48 1.87 -12.35 -2.51
N TYR A 49 1.57 -13.63 -2.30
CA TYR A 49 1.18 -14.16 -1.00
C TYR A 49 2.22 -13.87 0.10
N VAL A 50 3.51 -14.01 -0.21
CA VAL A 50 4.59 -13.66 0.73
C VAL A 50 4.64 -12.16 1.03
N ARG A 51 4.38 -11.29 0.03
CA ARG A 51 4.25 -9.84 0.27
C ARG A 51 3.10 -9.53 1.21
N ASP A 52 1.94 -10.17 1.00
CA ASP A 52 0.76 -9.95 1.83
C ASP A 52 1.00 -10.37 3.28
N LEU A 53 1.64 -11.52 3.50
CA LEU A 53 2.02 -11.96 4.86
C LEU A 53 2.99 -10.99 5.55
N ARG A 54 3.93 -10.40 4.80
CA ARG A 54 4.84 -9.37 5.34
C ARG A 54 4.09 -8.09 5.70
N ASN A 55 3.14 -7.65 4.87
CA ASN A 55 2.30 -6.50 5.18
C ASN A 55 1.46 -6.72 6.45
N LEU A 56 0.91 -7.93 6.65
CA LEU A 56 0.19 -8.27 7.88
C LEU A 56 1.10 -8.24 9.11
N ARG A 57 2.33 -8.75 8.99
CA ARG A 57 3.32 -8.66 10.07
C ARG A 57 3.63 -7.19 10.40
N ASP A 58 3.81 -6.35 9.40
CA ASP A 58 4.13 -4.93 9.59
C ASP A 58 2.93 -4.16 10.22
N ALA A 59 1.69 -4.57 9.92
CA ALA A 59 0.51 -4.07 10.61
C ALA A 59 0.50 -4.48 12.11
N ALA A 60 0.93 -5.71 12.44
CA ALA A 60 1.07 -6.14 13.83
C ALA A 60 2.12 -5.29 14.58
N LEU A 61 3.22 -4.89 13.92
CA LEU A 61 4.21 -3.95 14.48
C LEU A 61 3.57 -2.64 14.90
N THR A 62 2.73 -2.11 14.00
CA THR A 62 2.00 -0.86 14.24
C THR A 62 1.07 -1.03 15.44
N LEU A 63 0.26 -2.10 15.49
CA LEU A 63 -0.63 -2.35 16.63
C LEU A 63 0.14 -2.39 17.95
N ARG A 64 1.29 -3.08 17.98
CA ARG A 64 2.16 -3.11 19.15
C ARG A 64 2.69 -1.74 19.54
N SER A 65 3.14 -0.91 18.60
CA SER A 65 3.67 0.42 18.90
C SER A 65 2.60 1.35 19.50
N TYR A 66 1.32 1.09 19.24
CA TYR A 66 0.18 1.79 19.84
C TYR A 66 -0.34 1.12 21.13
N GLY A 67 0.38 0.15 21.71
CA GLY A 67 0.00 -0.54 22.94
C GLY A 67 -1.13 -1.55 22.78
N ARG A 68 -1.50 -1.91 21.54
CA ARG A 68 -2.58 -2.86 21.21
C ARG A 68 -2.04 -4.28 21.16
N HIS A 69 -1.52 -4.75 22.29
CA HIS A 69 -0.81 -6.02 22.39
C HIS A 69 -1.69 -7.24 22.08
N GLU A 70 -2.93 -7.26 22.57
CA GLU A 70 -3.88 -8.35 22.24
C GLU A 70 -4.20 -8.43 20.76
N ASP A 71 -4.39 -7.28 20.11
CA ASP A 71 -4.69 -7.22 18.67
C ASP A 71 -3.46 -7.63 17.84
N CYS A 72 -2.26 -7.27 18.27
CA CYS A 72 -1.00 -7.74 17.70
C CYS A 72 -0.89 -9.28 17.77
N GLU A 73 -1.12 -9.87 18.95
CA GLU A 73 -1.07 -11.32 19.14
C GLU A 73 -2.10 -12.07 18.29
N ARG A 74 -3.34 -11.58 18.26
CA ARG A 74 -4.38 -12.15 17.38
C ARG A 74 -3.94 -12.11 15.92
N LEU A 75 -3.36 -11.00 15.47
CA LEU A 75 -2.90 -10.87 14.09
C LEU A 75 -1.72 -11.81 13.79
N LEU A 76 -0.73 -11.93 14.68
CA LEU A 76 0.36 -12.89 14.51
C LEU A 76 -0.14 -14.34 14.51
N ALA A 77 -1.14 -14.69 15.32
CA ALA A 77 -1.75 -16.01 15.31
C ALA A 77 -2.41 -16.33 13.96
N ASN A 78 -3.16 -15.38 13.38
CA ASN A 78 -3.73 -15.53 12.04
C ASN A 78 -2.63 -15.71 10.97
N ILE A 79 -1.53 -14.97 11.07
CA ILE A 79 -0.39 -15.12 10.14
C ILE A 79 0.21 -16.54 10.23
N ARG A 80 0.37 -17.09 11.44
CA ARG A 80 0.86 -18.48 11.63
C ARG A 80 -0.06 -19.50 10.99
N GLU A 81 -1.37 -19.32 11.15
CA GLU A 81 -2.38 -20.18 10.52
C GLU A 81 -2.31 -20.11 8.99
N LEU A 82 -2.19 -18.91 8.44
CA LEU A 82 -2.02 -18.70 7.00
C LEU A 82 -0.74 -19.38 6.47
N ILE A 83 0.38 -19.25 7.19
CA ILE A 83 1.63 -19.94 6.83
C ILE A 83 1.46 -21.46 6.82
N ALA A 84 0.74 -22.02 7.80
CA ALA A 84 0.50 -23.45 7.92
C ALA A 84 -0.55 -23.99 6.94
N GLY A 85 -1.43 -23.12 6.45
CA GLY A 85 -2.55 -23.47 5.57
C GLY A 85 -2.16 -23.77 4.11
N PRO A 86 -3.05 -24.43 3.34
CA PRO A 86 -2.88 -24.63 1.90
C PRO A 86 -2.77 -23.29 1.15
N PRO A 87 -2.21 -23.26 -0.07
CA PRO A 87 -2.03 -22.00 -0.78
C PRO A 87 -3.40 -21.49 -1.20
N MET A 88 -3.65 -20.21 -0.95
CA MET A 88 -4.89 -19.53 -1.35
C MET A 88 -5.19 -19.67 -2.85
N GLY A 89 -4.21 -20.01 -3.70
CA GLY A 89 -4.43 -20.34 -5.12
C GLY A 89 -5.31 -21.56 -5.40
N LEU A 90 -5.85 -22.24 -4.37
CA LEU A 90 -6.89 -23.27 -4.47
C LEU A 90 -8.29 -22.79 -4.05
N LEU A 91 -8.39 -21.63 -3.40
CA LEU A 91 -9.66 -20.96 -3.13
C LEU A 91 -9.83 -20.00 -4.29
N GLY A 92 -10.57 -20.47 -5.28
CA GLY A 92 -10.66 -19.90 -6.63
C GLY A 92 -10.90 -18.41 -6.66
N ASP A 93 -10.53 -17.82 -7.79
CA ASP A 93 -10.92 -16.53 -8.33
C ASP A 93 -12.03 -15.90 -7.48
N ASN A 94 -11.64 -15.21 -6.41
CA ASN A 94 -12.60 -14.37 -5.72
C ASN A 94 -12.97 -13.38 -6.80
N ASP A 95 -14.24 -13.39 -7.19
CA ASP A 95 -14.84 -12.42 -8.09
C ASP A 95 -14.69 -11.04 -7.41
N GLU A 96 -13.49 -10.47 -7.47
CA GLU A 96 -13.18 -9.11 -7.02
C GLU A 96 -14.10 -8.12 -7.75
N GLU A 97 -14.62 -8.52 -8.91
CA GLU A 97 -15.63 -7.80 -9.68
C GLU A 97 -16.96 -7.62 -8.91
N GLU A 98 -17.34 -8.51 -7.99
CA GLU A 98 -18.59 -8.39 -7.21
C GLU A 98 -18.38 -7.62 -5.89
N ALA A 99 -17.21 -7.77 -5.26
CA ALA A 99 -16.79 -6.95 -4.11
C ALA A 99 -16.55 -5.49 -4.52
N ASP A 100 -15.99 -5.26 -5.71
CA ASP A 100 -15.75 -3.93 -6.29
C ASP A 100 -17.07 -3.22 -6.62
N LYS A 101 -18.13 -3.91 -7.03
CA LYS A 101 -19.46 -3.29 -7.25
C LYS A 101 -20.06 -2.72 -5.96
N GLN A 102 -19.83 -3.38 -4.83
CA GLN A 102 -20.27 -2.88 -3.52
C GLN A 102 -19.41 -1.72 -3.03
N ASN A 103 -18.11 -1.71 -3.35
CA ASN A 103 -17.19 -0.62 -3.02
C ASN A 103 -17.34 0.60 -3.96
N ALA A 104 -17.67 0.40 -5.24
CA ALA A 104 -17.96 1.46 -6.21
C ALA A 104 -19.27 2.21 -5.88
N ALA A 105 -20.19 1.57 -5.15
CA ALA A 105 -21.37 2.23 -4.58
C ALA A 105 -21.04 3.11 -3.35
N SER A 106 -19.82 3.01 -2.82
CA SER A 106 -19.30 3.90 -1.79
C SER A 106 -18.40 4.94 -2.44
N GLU A 107 -18.86 6.19 -2.53
CA GLU A 107 -18.00 7.27 -2.97
C GLU A 107 -16.71 7.29 -2.12
N PRO A 108 -15.53 7.44 -2.73
CA PRO A 108 -14.32 7.62 -1.95
C PRO A 108 -14.56 8.79 -1.00
N LYS A 109 -14.22 8.61 0.27
CA LYS A 109 -14.12 9.73 1.21
C LYS A 109 -12.98 10.63 0.73
N VAL A 110 -13.25 11.47 -0.26
CA VAL A 110 -12.48 12.67 -0.54
C VAL A 110 -12.25 13.29 0.82
N LYS A 111 -10.99 13.43 1.25
CA LYS A 111 -10.68 14.10 2.52
C LYS A 111 -11.52 15.36 2.54
N ARG A 112 -12.47 15.44 3.48
CA ARG A 112 -13.55 16.43 3.49
C ARG A 112 -12.90 17.82 3.39
N GLY A 113 -12.93 18.45 2.20
CA GLY A 113 -12.21 19.69 1.87
C GLY A 113 -11.19 19.67 0.72
N ALA A 114 -10.82 18.52 0.15
CA ALA A 114 -9.83 18.41 -0.95
C ALA A 114 -10.38 18.59 -2.37
N ALA A 115 -11.70 18.80 -2.51
CA ALA A 115 -12.37 19.00 -3.80
C ALA A 115 -11.93 20.30 -4.50
N THR A 116 -11.47 21.30 -3.73
CA THR A 116 -10.92 22.54 -4.25
C THR A 116 -9.40 22.55 -4.13
N GLY A 117 -8.76 22.75 -5.27
CA GLY A 117 -7.33 22.89 -5.38
C GLY A 117 -6.75 24.12 -4.67
N THR A 118 -5.48 24.06 -4.26
CA THR A 118 -4.75 25.16 -3.62
C THR A 118 -3.77 25.90 -4.55
N ARG A 119 -3.65 25.50 -5.81
CA ARG A 119 -2.71 26.01 -6.83
C ARG A 119 -2.85 27.50 -7.12
N ASN A 120 -4.08 28.03 -6.99
CA ASN A 120 -4.40 29.44 -7.24
C ASN A 120 -4.29 30.32 -5.99
N LYS A 121 -3.85 29.77 -4.84
CA LYS A 121 -3.62 30.59 -3.64
C LYS A 121 -2.40 31.50 -3.86
N LYS A 122 -2.45 32.70 -3.29
CA LYS A 122 -1.40 33.73 -3.41
C LYS A 122 0.01 33.25 -3.03
N ASP A 123 0.09 32.29 -2.11
CA ASP A 123 1.35 31.72 -1.59
C ASP A 123 1.62 30.29 -2.09
N ALA A 124 0.97 29.87 -3.19
CA ALA A 124 1.19 28.54 -3.74
C ALA A 124 2.61 28.41 -4.31
N LYS A 125 3.43 27.57 -3.65
CA LYS A 125 4.79 27.24 -4.09
C LYS A 125 4.79 26.61 -5.49
N PRO A 126 5.77 26.86 -6.37
CA PRO A 126 5.80 26.26 -7.70
C PRO A 126 5.90 24.73 -7.63
N LEU A 127 5.34 24.06 -8.64
CA LEU A 127 5.51 22.62 -8.83
C LEU A 127 6.92 22.33 -9.31
N LEU A 128 7.49 21.23 -8.85
CA LEU A 128 8.81 20.74 -9.26
C LEU A 128 8.65 19.60 -10.26
N ARG A 129 9.58 19.46 -11.20
CA ARG A 129 9.65 18.24 -12.00
C ARG A 129 10.29 17.12 -11.19
N ILE A 130 9.97 15.86 -11.52
CA ILE A 130 10.56 14.71 -10.81
C ILE A 130 12.08 14.67 -10.93
N ASP A 131 12.66 15.08 -12.06
CA ASP A 131 14.11 15.15 -12.26
C ASP A 131 14.80 16.34 -11.58
N GLU A 132 14.04 17.27 -11.02
CA GLU A 132 14.54 18.37 -10.18
C GLU A 132 14.55 18.00 -8.68
N LEU A 133 14.04 16.81 -8.31
CA LEU A 133 14.02 16.34 -6.93
C LEU A 133 15.40 15.80 -6.52
N ALA A 134 16.00 16.41 -5.49
CA ALA A 134 17.18 15.88 -4.81
C ALA A 134 16.84 15.48 -3.35
N PRO A 135 17.40 14.37 -2.82
CA PRO A 135 18.27 13.39 -3.48
C PRO A 135 17.51 12.33 -4.32
N GLY A 136 16.18 12.34 -4.32
CA GLY A 136 15.34 11.43 -5.11
C GLY A 136 13.89 11.39 -4.61
N LEU A 137 13.11 10.48 -5.22
CA LEU A 137 11.72 10.20 -4.91
C LEU A 137 11.55 8.70 -4.66
N ARG A 138 10.97 8.34 -3.52
CA ARG A 138 10.74 6.94 -3.17
C ARG A 138 9.42 6.44 -3.77
N THR A 139 9.36 5.15 -4.08
CA THR A 139 8.14 4.55 -4.64
C THR A 139 6.96 4.59 -3.68
N ASP A 140 7.18 4.49 -2.37
CA ASP A 140 6.14 4.61 -1.34
C ASP A 140 5.66 6.05 -1.11
N GLU A 141 6.43 7.07 -1.54
CA GLU A 141 5.92 8.45 -1.63
C GLU A 141 5.01 8.64 -2.85
N MET A 142 5.19 7.82 -3.90
CA MET A 142 4.36 7.90 -5.10
C MET A 142 3.08 7.09 -4.97
N ILE A 143 3.18 5.81 -4.59
CA ILE A 143 2.04 4.92 -4.47
C ILE A 143 1.11 5.43 -3.36
N GLY A 144 -0.18 5.52 -3.66
CA GLY A 144 -1.19 6.09 -2.77
C GLY A 144 -1.33 7.61 -2.85
N SER A 145 -0.46 8.30 -3.60
CA SER A 145 -0.53 9.75 -3.74
C SER A 145 -1.58 10.19 -4.76
N GLU A 146 -2.21 11.31 -4.47
CA GLU A 146 -3.21 11.93 -5.33
C GLU A 146 -2.56 12.56 -6.56
N VAL A 147 -3.17 12.34 -7.72
CA VAL A 147 -2.80 12.97 -8.99
C VAL A 147 -3.88 13.97 -9.37
N ARG A 148 -3.46 15.20 -9.69
CA ARG A 148 -4.33 16.31 -10.06
C ARG A 148 -4.00 16.82 -11.46
N SER A 149 -4.96 17.45 -12.12
CA SER A 149 -4.80 18.10 -13.42
C SER A 149 -4.17 19.49 -13.29
N SER A 150 -3.86 20.15 -14.41
CA SER A 150 -3.27 21.49 -14.42
C SER A 150 -4.21 22.57 -13.88
N ASP A 151 -5.51 22.37 -13.98
CA ASP A 151 -6.57 23.18 -13.36
C ASP A 151 -6.89 22.73 -11.92
N ASP A 152 -6.01 21.92 -11.33
CA ASP A 152 -6.02 21.53 -9.93
C ASP A 152 -7.30 20.78 -9.53
N LYS A 153 -7.80 19.93 -10.42
CA LYS A 153 -8.90 18.98 -10.15
C LYS A 153 -8.33 17.58 -9.97
N ILE A 154 -8.97 16.77 -9.12
CA ILE A 154 -8.54 15.39 -8.87
C ILE A 154 -8.69 14.56 -10.14
N VAL A 155 -7.61 13.91 -10.55
CA VAL A 155 -7.57 12.94 -11.65
C VAL A 155 -7.76 11.53 -11.09
N GLY A 156 -7.00 11.19 -10.05
CA GLY A 156 -7.00 9.85 -9.46
C GLY A 156 -5.93 9.67 -8.41
N GLU A 157 -5.56 8.42 -8.17
CA GLU A 157 -4.53 8.02 -7.21
C GLU A 157 -3.51 7.08 -7.89
N VAL A 158 -2.23 7.24 -7.58
CA VAL A 158 -1.18 6.35 -8.09
C VAL A 158 -1.31 4.99 -7.42
N ARG A 159 -1.62 3.94 -8.20
CA ARG A 159 -1.73 2.57 -7.70
C ARG A 159 -0.45 1.78 -7.80
N ASN A 160 0.30 1.99 -8.87
CA ASN A 160 1.50 1.22 -9.12
C ASN A 160 2.51 2.04 -9.94
N ILE A 161 3.79 1.71 -9.79
CA ILE A 161 4.87 2.25 -10.60
C ILE A 161 5.49 1.11 -11.39
N VAL A 162 5.61 1.30 -12.69
CA VAL A 162 6.20 0.32 -13.61
C VAL A 162 7.51 0.88 -14.14
N PHE A 163 8.61 0.17 -13.87
CA PHE A 163 9.93 0.57 -14.33
C PHE A 163 10.25 -0.06 -15.70
N GLY A 164 10.60 0.78 -16.67
CA GLY A 164 10.92 0.35 -18.02
C GLY A 164 12.31 -0.28 -18.09
N THR A 165 12.41 -1.61 -18.07
CA THR A 165 13.71 -2.30 -17.99
C THR A 165 14.54 -2.25 -19.27
N LYS A 166 13.91 -2.05 -20.43
CA LYS A 166 14.59 -2.04 -21.74
C LYS A 166 14.92 -0.64 -22.24
N ASP A 167 14.02 0.32 -22.00
CA ASP A 167 14.06 1.66 -22.58
C ASP A 167 14.15 2.78 -21.52
N GLY A 168 14.18 2.42 -20.23
CA GLY A 168 14.22 3.37 -19.12
C GLY A 168 12.95 4.22 -18.99
N ARG A 169 11.84 3.84 -19.64
CA ARG A 169 10.58 4.58 -19.55
C ARG A 169 9.75 4.07 -18.39
N ASP A 170 9.70 4.89 -17.34
CA ASP A 170 8.93 4.60 -16.15
C ASP A 170 7.51 5.17 -16.25
N TYR A 171 6.54 4.42 -15.72
CA TYR A 171 5.12 4.74 -15.79
C TYR A 171 4.46 4.67 -14.42
N ALA A 172 3.60 5.62 -14.12
CA ALA A 172 2.66 5.57 -13.02
C ALA A 172 1.29 5.11 -13.54
N VAL A 173 0.74 4.08 -12.91
CA VAL A 173 -0.65 3.65 -13.14
C VAL A 173 -1.54 4.44 -12.19
N VAL A 174 -2.38 5.30 -12.75
CA VAL A 174 -3.24 6.21 -11.98
C VAL A 174 -4.69 5.75 -12.14
N ALA A 175 -5.31 5.32 -11.05
CA ALA A 175 -6.70 4.90 -11.06
C ALA A 175 -7.63 6.10 -10.95
N SER A 176 -8.55 6.22 -11.92
CA SER A 176 -9.66 7.16 -11.84
C SER A 176 -10.70 6.58 -10.88
N GLY A 177 -11.15 7.35 -9.88
CA GLY A 177 -12.23 6.92 -8.96
C GLY A 177 -11.79 6.41 -7.58
N GLY A 178 -10.53 6.60 -7.18
CA GLY A 178 -10.02 6.20 -5.87
C GLY A 178 -9.35 4.82 -5.88
N PHE A 179 -8.79 4.42 -4.74
CA PHE A 179 -7.94 3.23 -4.59
C PHE A 179 -8.58 1.88 -5.00
N PHE A 180 -9.91 1.78 -4.99
CA PHE A 180 -10.67 0.53 -5.13
C PHE A 180 -11.31 0.30 -6.51
N THR A 181 -10.92 1.05 -7.56
CA THR A 181 -11.44 0.76 -8.89
C THR A 181 -10.71 -0.42 -9.52
N THR A 182 -11.45 -1.30 -10.19
CA THR A 182 -10.87 -2.40 -10.98
C THR A 182 -9.87 -1.78 -11.97
N GLY A 183 -8.65 -2.33 -12.09
CA GLY A 183 -7.54 -1.72 -12.84
C GLY A 183 -7.84 -1.26 -14.29
N LYS A 184 -8.99 -1.68 -14.85
CA LYS A 184 -9.59 -1.26 -16.13
C LYS A 184 -9.80 0.26 -16.24
N ASP A 185 -10.09 0.96 -15.14
CA ASP A 185 -10.30 2.43 -15.13
C ASP A 185 -9.04 3.21 -14.74
N SER A 186 -7.87 2.66 -15.08
CA SER A 186 -6.59 3.32 -14.86
C SER A 186 -6.09 3.98 -16.13
N ILE A 187 -5.38 5.09 -15.99
CA ILE A 187 -4.56 5.68 -17.05
C ILE A 187 -3.09 5.36 -16.79
N VAL A 188 -2.31 5.31 -17.86
CA VAL A 188 -0.86 5.10 -17.77
C VAL A 188 -0.17 6.43 -18.03
N VAL A 189 0.54 6.93 -17.03
CA VAL A 189 1.19 8.24 -17.08
C VAL A 189 2.70 8.07 -17.07
N PRO A 190 3.46 8.61 -18.04
CA PRO A 190 4.91 8.64 -17.96
C PRO A 190 5.36 9.38 -16.70
N VAL A 191 6.19 8.77 -15.85
CA VAL A 191 6.62 9.38 -14.57
C VAL A 191 7.26 10.75 -14.82
N ARG A 192 8.08 10.88 -15.87
CA ARG A 192 8.69 12.15 -16.30
C ARG A 192 7.71 13.29 -16.61
N SER A 193 6.44 12.99 -16.86
CA SER A 193 5.42 14.00 -17.15
C SER A 193 4.71 14.52 -15.90
N LEU A 194 4.88 13.83 -14.77
CA LEU A 194 4.36 14.26 -13.49
C LEU A 194 5.21 15.40 -12.94
N MET A 195 4.52 16.37 -12.36
CA MET A 195 5.09 17.38 -11.50
C MET A 195 4.67 17.09 -10.06
N ILE A 196 5.43 17.56 -9.09
CA ILE A 196 5.18 17.31 -7.67
C ILE A 196 5.11 18.63 -6.92
N SER A 197 4.26 18.70 -5.89
CA SER A 197 4.30 19.81 -4.94
C SER A 197 5.57 19.77 -4.08
N GLN A 198 6.02 20.93 -3.59
CA GLN A 198 7.26 20.99 -2.78
C GLN A 198 7.17 20.21 -1.45
N ASP A 199 5.96 20.05 -0.91
CA ASP A 199 5.68 19.23 0.27
C ASP A 199 5.54 17.73 -0.06
N ARG A 200 5.73 17.35 -1.33
CA ARG A 200 5.69 15.96 -1.84
C ARG A 200 4.38 15.21 -1.61
N GLY A 201 3.30 15.93 -1.30
CA GLY A 201 2.00 15.33 -0.98
C GLY A 201 1.07 15.09 -2.17
N SER A 202 1.33 15.71 -3.32
CA SER A 202 0.46 15.58 -4.49
C SER A 202 1.25 15.68 -5.80
N PHE A 203 0.80 14.90 -6.78
CA PHE A 203 1.32 14.91 -8.14
C PHE A 203 0.37 15.64 -9.07
N TYR A 204 0.93 16.21 -10.12
CA TYR A 204 0.24 17.09 -11.04
C TYR A 204 0.58 16.74 -12.49
N LEU A 205 -0.45 16.73 -13.32
CA LEU A 205 -0.36 16.60 -14.76
C LEU A 205 -0.42 17.99 -15.40
N SER A 206 0.31 18.17 -16.51
CA SER A 206 0.27 19.42 -17.29
C SER A 206 -0.96 19.55 -18.20
N ILE A 207 -1.95 18.66 -18.07
CA ILE A 207 -3.18 18.63 -18.87
C ILE A 207 -4.40 18.95 -18.02
N THR A 208 -5.40 19.60 -18.61
CA THR A 208 -6.65 19.98 -17.92
C THR A 208 -7.55 18.77 -17.71
N LYS A 209 -8.47 18.84 -16.73
CA LYS A 209 -9.42 17.75 -16.49
C LYS A 209 -10.33 17.48 -17.71
N GLU A 210 -10.60 18.48 -18.53
CA GLU A 210 -11.36 18.32 -19.76
C GLU A 210 -10.56 17.54 -20.81
N ALA A 211 -9.27 17.87 -20.97
CA ALA A 211 -8.35 17.14 -21.86
C ALA A 211 -8.11 15.70 -21.38
N MET A 212 -8.16 15.44 -20.06
CA MET A 212 -8.06 14.10 -19.50
C MET A 212 -9.10 13.12 -20.06
N LYS A 213 -10.28 13.60 -20.50
CA LYS A 213 -11.32 12.72 -21.07
C LYS A 213 -10.90 12.09 -22.41
N ALA A 214 -9.91 12.66 -23.08
CA ALA A 214 -9.35 12.14 -24.33
C ALA A 214 -8.19 11.16 -24.10
N VAL A 215 -7.71 11.02 -22.86
CA VAL A 215 -6.64 10.08 -22.51
C VAL A 215 -7.23 8.66 -22.52
N PRO A 216 -6.64 7.71 -23.26
CA PRO A 216 -7.11 6.34 -23.28
C PRO A 216 -6.87 5.68 -21.92
N LEU A 217 -7.78 4.79 -21.54
CA LEU A 217 -7.56 3.89 -20.40
C LEU A 217 -6.47 2.86 -20.72
N MET A 218 -5.93 2.28 -19.66
CA MET A 218 -4.99 1.18 -19.72
C MET A 218 -5.63 0.01 -20.51
N PRO A 219 -4.97 -0.54 -21.54
CA PRO A 219 -5.60 -1.53 -22.42
C PRO A 219 -5.95 -2.83 -21.72
N ASP A 220 -5.10 -3.23 -20.78
CA ASP A 220 -5.20 -4.50 -20.07
C ASP A 220 -4.58 -4.42 -18.67
N PRO A 221 -5.15 -5.12 -17.68
CA PRO A 221 -4.61 -5.18 -16.32
C PRO A 221 -3.36 -6.06 -16.19
N ASP A 222 -3.07 -6.90 -17.20
CA ASP A 222 -1.95 -7.85 -17.21
C ASP A 222 -0.64 -7.24 -17.72
N TYR A 223 -0.61 -5.92 -17.96
CA TYR A 223 0.55 -5.15 -18.39
C TYR A 223 1.14 -5.56 -19.76
N ASN A 224 0.38 -6.21 -20.63
CA ASN A 224 0.82 -6.57 -21.98
C ASN A 224 1.14 -5.33 -22.84
N TRP A 225 0.48 -4.20 -22.55
CA TRP A 225 0.79 -2.89 -23.15
C TRP A 225 2.25 -2.44 -22.99
N LEU A 226 3.02 -2.99 -22.02
CA LEU A 226 4.46 -2.69 -21.89
C LEU A 226 5.25 -3.08 -23.15
N SER A 227 4.82 -4.15 -23.82
CA SER A 227 5.42 -4.62 -25.07
C SER A 227 4.86 -3.92 -26.30
N ASP A 228 3.73 -3.21 -26.19
CA ASP A 228 3.13 -2.45 -27.29
C ASP A 228 3.76 -1.05 -27.40
N LEU A 229 4.83 -0.96 -28.20
CA LEU A 229 5.52 0.30 -28.44
C LEU A 229 4.63 1.35 -29.13
N THR A 230 3.71 0.91 -29.99
CA THR A 230 2.82 1.80 -30.76
C THR A 230 1.85 2.49 -29.82
N TRP A 231 1.21 1.70 -28.95
CA TRP A 231 0.32 2.22 -27.93
C TRP A 231 1.05 3.14 -26.95
N ARG A 232 2.21 2.72 -26.43
CA ARG A 232 3.01 3.55 -25.50
C ARG A 232 3.42 4.87 -26.13
N THR A 233 3.88 4.87 -27.37
CA THR A 233 4.30 6.10 -28.07
C THR A 233 3.12 7.07 -28.23
N ARG A 234 1.94 6.55 -28.60
CA ARG A 234 0.71 7.35 -28.73
C ARG A 234 0.26 7.91 -27.38
N ASN A 235 0.28 7.08 -26.34
CA ASN A 235 -0.07 7.47 -24.99
C ASN A 235 0.88 8.56 -24.46
N ASP A 236 2.19 8.36 -24.58
CA ASP A 236 3.20 9.30 -24.11
C ASP A 236 3.07 10.68 -24.76
N ALA A 237 2.66 10.74 -26.03
CA ALA A 237 2.46 11.99 -26.76
C ALA A 237 1.33 12.85 -26.16
N LEU A 238 0.36 12.27 -25.45
CA LEU A 238 -0.73 12.99 -24.80
C LEU A 238 -0.26 13.75 -23.54
N PHE A 239 0.84 13.29 -22.94
CA PHE A 239 1.42 13.87 -21.73
C PHE A 239 2.66 14.74 -22.03
N GLN A 240 3.08 14.80 -23.30
CA GLN A 240 4.07 15.75 -23.73
C GLN A 240 3.43 17.13 -23.80
N LYS A 241 4.06 18.11 -23.14
CA LYS A 241 3.69 19.52 -23.29
C LYS A 241 3.74 19.90 -24.79
N PRO A 242 2.84 20.76 -25.28
CA PRO A 242 3.22 21.67 -26.35
C PRO A 242 4.35 22.61 -25.90
#